data_AF-A0A952U0X3-F1
#
_entry.id   AF-A0A952U0X3-F1
#
_cell.length_a   1.000
_cell.length_b   1.000
_cell.length_c   1.000
_cell.angle_alpha   90.00
_cell.angle_beta   90.00
_cell.angle_gamma   90.00
#
_symmetry.space_group_name_H-M   'P 1'
#
loop_
_entity.id
_entity.type
_entity.pdbx_description
1 polymer ?
#
loop_
_entity_poly.entity_id
_entity_poly.type
_entity_poly.pdbx_seq_one_letter_code
_entity_poly.pdbx_strand_id
1 'polypeptide(L)'
;MQGGNIITRGVKGFFSAWAKIFRSRGAIVIVGFVVGCVFLYVISRNLATDKIITAFQNAIWLPWLPLAVLTYIVGMLLRGLRLQLLVKNEAVISTGTASNIVAVGFAVNNILPARLGEFVRAGMLSERTGMPYLLSLTITFLERLLDGLVILLLLVTASLIVPATPEMRNWTALAALLFIIALLSVAIITLTPQTAVALASAITSRLSWKVHTKVVALVTQINRGFGCLRDAQSAIFILASSFLIWLVESIFFMLVMPCFGLPPGFIRAVITMSVTNLGILIPSTPGHVGTYHFACREALIKVCSVPGMTPGTTDPITVDPNIAVSYAVIVHSIYYITVTVWGVYAMAKYTMELGSTAALAYEAKPIRALPDEHADSMNFITSYPEISARVEEKVTKFWSGLCECFIPDEHRLPDSDEFNTVLREASTFTVTELERLPFRLRVVFDIGLTVFKALIVLSTGRFLCHVPLAQRRNLVDAWAFGKISLTRKFMKPIRSLALFYYYDHPAVQALLDKLSMNSDGAPCPEVSV
;
A
#
# COMPACT_ATOMS: atom_id res chain seq x y z
N MET A 1 40.37 -44.58 3.33
CA MET A 1 40.07 -43.20 3.75
C MET A 1 39.30 -42.49 2.64
N GLN A 2 37.98 -42.66 2.60
CA GLN A 2 37.07 -41.83 1.80
C GLN A 2 35.90 -41.48 2.72
N GLY A 3 36.13 -40.49 3.58
CA GLY A 3 35.14 -39.93 4.48
C GLY A 3 35.28 -38.42 4.40
N GLY A 4 34.36 -37.77 3.70
CA GLY A 4 34.39 -36.32 3.57
C GLY A 4 33.30 -35.82 2.64
N ASN A 5 32.26 -35.23 3.25
CA ASN A 5 31.43 -34.18 2.67
C ASN A 5 30.20 -34.55 1.81
N ILE A 6 29.44 -35.55 2.24
CA ILE A 6 28.01 -35.65 1.84
C ILE A 6 27.15 -34.59 2.58
N ILE A 7 27.54 -34.20 3.81
CA ILE A 7 26.78 -33.24 4.63
C ILE A 7 26.93 -31.80 4.11
N THR A 8 28.09 -31.39 3.60
CA THR A 8 28.30 -30.00 3.12
C THR A 8 27.70 -29.71 1.75
N ARG A 9 27.46 -30.74 0.92
CA ARG A 9 26.70 -30.60 -0.35
C ARG A 9 25.20 -30.44 -0.11
N GLY A 10 24.63 -31.14 0.88
CA GLY A 10 23.22 -30.98 1.27
C GLY A 10 22.91 -29.59 1.84
N VAL A 11 23.78 -29.07 2.71
CA VAL A 11 23.61 -27.74 3.33
C VAL A 11 23.78 -26.60 2.32
N LYS A 12 24.78 -26.65 1.43
CA LYS A 12 24.94 -25.64 0.37
C LYS A 12 23.79 -25.68 -0.65
N GLY A 13 23.29 -26.87 -0.98
CA GLY A 13 22.11 -27.06 -1.84
C GLY A 13 20.85 -26.44 -1.23
N PHE A 14 20.58 -26.73 0.04
CA PHE A 14 19.43 -26.21 0.78
C PHE A 14 19.48 -24.67 0.90
N PHE A 15 20.61 -24.10 1.29
CA PHE A 15 20.77 -22.64 1.36
C PHE A 15 20.71 -21.96 -0.02
N SER A 16 21.19 -22.61 -1.08
CA SER A 16 21.09 -22.06 -2.45
C SER A 16 19.67 -22.11 -3.03
N ALA A 17 18.89 -23.14 -2.67
CA ALA A 17 17.49 -23.27 -3.03
C ALA A 17 16.63 -22.24 -2.29
N TRP A 18 16.86 -22.07 -0.98
CA TRP A 18 16.23 -21.03 -0.17
C TRP A 18 16.62 -19.62 -0.64
N ALA A 19 17.88 -19.40 -1.01
CA ALA A 19 18.34 -18.14 -1.59
C ALA A 19 17.67 -17.86 -2.96
N LYS A 20 17.42 -18.88 -3.79
CA LYS A 20 16.68 -18.73 -5.06
C LYS A 20 15.19 -18.41 -4.83
N ILE A 21 14.57 -19.05 -3.84
CA ILE A 21 13.18 -18.79 -3.43
C ILE A 21 13.05 -17.33 -2.96
N PHE A 22 13.91 -16.88 -2.04
CA PHE A 22 13.93 -15.48 -1.57
C PHE A 22 14.34 -14.46 -2.64
N ARG A 23 15.08 -14.88 -3.68
CA ARG A 23 15.47 -14.00 -4.80
C ARG A 23 14.36 -13.81 -5.82
N SER A 24 13.35 -14.69 -5.84
CA SER A 24 12.13 -14.47 -6.62
C SER A 24 11.13 -13.66 -5.77
N ARG A 25 10.87 -12.41 -6.18
CA ARG A 25 9.94 -11.50 -5.49
C ARG A 25 8.53 -12.09 -5.36
N GLY A 26 8.18 -13.11 -6.15
CA GLY A 26 6.93 -13.87 -6.06
C GLY A 26 6.84 -14.81 -4.85
N ALA A 27 7.96 -15.37 -4.36
CA ALA A 27 7.91 -16.32 -3.24
C ALA A 27 7.45 -15.67 -1.93
N ILE A 28 7.86 -14.43 -1.65
CA ILE A 28 7.41 -13.70 -0.46
C ILE A 28 5.90 -13.41 -0.54
N VAL A 29 5.40 -13.08 -1.74
CA VAL A 29 3.96 -12.87 -1.98
C VAL A 29 3.19 -14.19 -1.81
N ILE A 30 3.71 -15.30 -2.36
CA ILE A 30 3.10 -16.64 -2.23
C ILE A 30 3.11 -17.08 -0.77
N VAL A 31 4.22 -16.93 -0.04
CA VAL A 31 4.30 -17.28 1.39
C VAL A 31 3.31 -16.45 2.21
N GLY A 32 3.25 -15.13 1.99
CA GLY A 32 2.27 -14.27 2.65
C GLY A 32 0.83 -14.67 2.32
N PHE A 33 0.55 -15.03 1.07
CA PHE A 33 -0.75 -15.52 0.64
C PHE A 33 -1.12 -16.85 1.32
N VAL A 34 -0.23 -17.83 1.30
CA VAL A 34 -0.41 -19.12 1.97
C VAL A 34 -0.63 -18.93 3.47
N VAL A 35 0.16 -18.10 4.15
CA VAL A 35 -0.02 -17.79 5.57
C VAL A 35 -1.40 -17.20 5.83
N GLY A 36 -1.83 -16.20 5.05
CA GLY A 36 -3.17 -15.62 5.18
C GLY A 36 -4.29 -16.63 4.96
N CYS A 37 -4.19 -17.48 3.92
CA CYS A 37 -5.13 -18.56 3.66
C CYS A 37 -5.17 -19.59 4.79
N VAL A 38 -4.04 -19.95 5.39
CA VAL A 38 -3.97 -20.86 6.54
C VAL A 38 -4.71 -20.26 7.74
N PHE A 39 -4.47 -18.99 8.07
CA PHE A 39 -5.18 -18.34 9.17
C PHE A 39 -6.69 -18.23 8.91
N LEU A 40 -7.10 -17.90 7.67
CA LEU A 40 -8.50 -17.90 7.29
C LEU A 40 -9.13 -19.29 7.40
N TYR A 41 -8.43 -20.33 6.93
CA TYR A 41 -8.88 -21.71 7.05
C TYR A 41 -9.07 -22.11 8.53
N VAL A 42 -8.06 -21.83 9.38
CA VAL A 42 -8.09 -22.12 10.82
C VAL A 42 -9.23 -21.38 11.53
N ILE A 43 -9.56 -20.17 11.11
CA ILE A 43 -10.72 -19.43 11.60
C ILE A 43 -12.01 -20.09 11.12
N SER A 44 -12.13 -20.36 9.81
CA SER A 44 -13.37 -20.82 9.16
C SER A 44 -13.85 -22.21 9.62
N ARG A 45 -12.94 -23.12 9.98
CA ARG A 45 -13.27 -24.51 10.34
C ARG A 45 -14.21 -24.66 11.54
N ASN A 46 -14.33 -23.62 12.37
CA ASN A 46 -15.11 -23.62 13.61
C ASN A 46 -16.24 -22.56 13.60
N LEU A 47 -16.59 -22.01 12.44
CA LEU A 47 -17.59 -20.96 12.31
C LEU A 47 -18.88 -21.50 11.71
N ALA A 48 -20.00 -21.09 12.30
CA ALA A 48 -21.32 -21.32 11.74
C ALA A 48 -21.76 -20.04 11.02
N THR A 49 -21.88 -20.10 9.70
CA THR A 49 -22.27 -18.96 8.87
C THR A 49 -23.58 -18.33 9.35
N ASP A 50 -24.55 -19.16 9.74
CA ASP A 50 -25.85 -18.70 10.25
C ASP A 50 -25.70 -17.82 11.50
N LYS A 51 -24.84 -18.23 12.45
CA LYS A 51 -24.56 -17.44 13.66
C LYS A 51 -23.89 -16.11 13.36
N ILE A 52 -23.01 -16.06 12.36
CA ILE A 52 -22.38 -14.81 11.93
C ILE A 52 -23.45 -13.88 11.35
N ILE A 53 -24.28 -14.38 10.44
CA ILE A 53 -25.37 -13.59 9.84
C ILE A 53 -26.30 -13.07 10.93
N THR A 54 -26.71 -13.92 11.87
CA THR A 54 -27.54 -13.51 13.02
C THR A 54 -26.84 -12.47 13.90
N ALA A 55 -25.52 -12.58 14.12
CA ALA A 55 -24.77 -11.58 14.88
C ALA A 55 -24.77 -10.21 14.19
N PHE A 56 -24.68 -10.15 12.86
CA PHE A 56 -24.79 -8.89 12.11
C PHE A 56 -26.22 -8.35 12.05
N GLN A 57 -27.23 -9.22 11.98
CA GLN A 57 -28.64 -8.82 12.00
C GLN A 57 -29.07 -8.21 13.34
N ASN A 58 -28.54 -8.77 14.44
CA ASN A 58 -28.84 -8.31 15.80
C ASN A 58 -27.86 -7.24 16.30
N ALA A 59 -26.92 -6.79 15.46
CA ALA A 59 -25.91 -5.83 15.87
C ALA A 59 -26.50 -4.44 16.10
N ILE A 60 -26.06 -3.79 17.18
CA ILE A 60 -26.52 -2.45 17.56
C ILE A 60 -25.53 -1.43 16.98
N TRP A 61 -25.84 -0.91 15.79
CA TRP A 61 -24.91 -0.01 15.07
C TRP A 61 -24.84 1.40 15.64
N LEU A 62 -25.96 1.96 16.10
CA LEU A 62 -26.03 3.33 16.63
C LEU A 62 -26.03 3.32 18.17
N PRO A 63 -25.29 4.24 18.82
CA PRO A 63 -24.42 5.29 18.27
C PRO A 63 -22.98 4.82 17.99
N TRP A 64 -22.69 3.54 18.24
CA TRP A 64 -21.34 3.01 18.40
C TRP A 64 -20.48 3.02 17.13
N LEU A 65 -21.04 2.63 15.98
CA LEU A 65 -20.32 2.53 14.72
C LEU A 65 -19.83 3.91 14.20
N PRO A 66 -20.67 4.96 14.12
CA PRO A 66 -20.19 6.29 13.74
C PRO A 66 -19.14 6.85 14.70
N LEU A 67 -19.29 6.61 16.01
CA LEU A 67 -18.30 7.04 17.00
C LEU A 67 -16.97 6.31 16.78
N ALA A 68 -16.99 4.99 16.53
CA ALA A 68 -15.80 4.20 16.24
C ALA A 68 -15.06 4.71 14.98
N VAL A 69 -15.80 5.01 13.90
CA VAL A 69 -15.24 5.59 12.67
C VAL A 69 -14.63 6.97 12.94
N LEU A 70 -15.33 7.84 13.68
CA LEU A 70 -14.83 9.16 14.04
C LEU A 70 -13.56 9.07 14.89
N THR A 71 -13.53 8.19 15.88
CA THR A 71 -12.34 7.96 16.72
C THR A 71 -11.15 7.47 15.89
N TYR A 72 -11.39 6.59 14.91
CA TYR A 72 -10.33 6.14 13.99
C TYR A 72 -9.79 7.30 13.13
N ILE A 73 -10.66 8.16 12.59
CA ILE A 73 -10.25 9.36 11.84
C ILE A 73 -9.42 10.31 12.70
N VAL A 74 -9.82 10.53 13.96
CA VAL A 74 -9.02 11.32 14.91
C VAL A 74 -7.64 10.70 15.13
N GLY A 75 -7.57 9.38 15.31
CA GLY A 75 -6.29 8.65 15.40
C GLY A 75 -5.41 8.85 14.17
N MET A 76 -5.98 8.87 12.97
CA MET A 76 -5.26 9.16 11.72
C MET A 76 -4.73 10.60 11.64
N LEU A 77 -5.50 11.59 12.09
CA LEU A 77 -5.03 12.99 12.15
C LEU A 77 -3.89 13.16 13.16
N LEU A 78 -3.98 12.49 14.32
CA LEU A 78 -2.91 12.47 15.32
C LEU A 78 -1.63 11.83 14.76
N ARG A 79 -1.74 10.77 13.95
CA ARG A 79 -0.59 10.19 13.23
C ARG A 79 0.05 11.20 12.28
N GLY A 80 -0.77 12.00 11.57
CA GLY A 80 -0.26 13.10 10.74
C GLY A 80 0.43 14.19 11.55
N LEU A 81 -0.13 14.59 12.70
CA LEU A 81 0.50 15.55 13.61
C LEU A 81 1.84 15.04 14.12
N ARG A 82 1.91 13.77 14.53
CA ARG A 82 3.17 13.15 14.96
C ARG A 82 4.20 13.12 13.83
N LEU A 83 3.79 12.78 12.61
CA LEU A 83 4.71 12.80 11.47
C LEU A 83 5.27 14.21 11.24
N GLN A 84 4.43 15.24 11.36
CA GLN A 84 4.87 16.64 11.28
C GLN A 84 5.92 16.97 12.36
N LEU A 85 5.75 16.47 13.59
CA LEU A 85 6.74 16.64 14.66
C LEU A 85 8.06 15.90 14.37
N LEU A 86 7.98 14.68 13.84
CA LEU A 86 9.16 13.86 13.50
C LEU A 86 10.03 14.52 12.42
N VAL A 87 9.42 15.22 11.47
CA VAL A 87 10.15 15.87 10.37
C VAL A 87 10.53 17.32 10.66
N LYS A 88 10.10 17.90 11.79
CA LYS A 88 10.21 19.34 12.09
C LYS A 88 11.63 19.92 11.95
N ASN A 89 12.66 19.12 12.27
CA ASN A 89 14.06 19.56 12.19
C ASN A 89 14.61 19.57 10.75
N GLU A 90 13.89 18.96 9.81
CA GLU A 90 14.35 18.73 8.44
C GLU A 90 13.44 19.42 7.40
N ALA A 91 12.14 19.54 7.69
CA ALA A 91 11.18 20.20 6.81
C ALA A 91 9.93 20.70 7.54
N VAL A 92 9.29 21.71 6.96
CA VAL A 92 8.00 22.24 7.44
C VAL A 92 6.88 21.73 6.55
N ILE A 93 5.96 20.94 7.11
CA ILE A 93 4.76 20.46 6.42
C ILE A 93 3.52 20.75 7.26
N SER A 94 2.36 20.89 6.63
CA SER A 94 1.09 21.01 7.35
C SER A 94 0.61 19.64 7.86
N THR A 95 -0.13 19.62 8.97
CA THR A 95 -0.72 18.40 9.54
C THR A 95 -1.62 17.67 8.54
N GLY A 96 -2.36 18.40 7.70
CA GLY A 96 -3.19 17.81 6.65
C GLY A 96 -2.36 17.08 5.58
N THR A 97 -1.25 17.68 5.14
CA THR A 97 -0.34 17.04 4.18
C THR A 97 0.32 15.81 4.79
N ALA A 98 0.79 15.92 6.03
CA ALA A 98 1.35 14.80 6.78
C ALA A 98 0.34 13.65 6.95
N SER A 99 -0.91 13.96 7.33
CA SER A 99 -2.00 12.99 7.47
C SER A 99 -2.29 12.28 6.15
N ASN A 100 -2.30 13.02 5.04
CA ASN A 100 -2.49 12.42 3.72
C ASN A 100 -1.33 11.49 3.33
N ILE A 101 -0.07 11.87 3.61
CA ILE A 101 1.10 11.00 3.38
C ILE A 101 0.95 9.69 4.15
N VAL A 102 0.53 9.76 5.43
CA VAL A 102 0.26 8.57 6.26
C VAL A 102 -0.88 7.73 5.66
N ALA A 103 -2.01 8.35 5.32
CA ALA A 103 -3.18 7.66 4.76
C ALA A 103 -2.86 6.96 3.44
N VAL A 104 -2.08 7.59 2.54
CA VAL A 104 -1.64 6.95 1.29
C VAL A 104 -0.77 5.73 1.58
N GLY A 105 0.18 5.82 2.52
CA GLY A 105 1.00 4.68 2.93
C GLY A 105 0.17 3.49 3.40
N PHE A 106 -0.82 3.72 4.26
CA PHE A 106 -1.73 2.67 4.72
C PHE A 106 -2.63 2.13 3.61
N ALA A 107 -3.21 2.98 2.76
CA ALA A 107 -4.02 2.55 1.63
C ALA A 107 -3.22 1.66 0.65
N VAL A 108 -1.95 1.99 0.40
CA VAL A 108 -1.08 1.15 -0.43
C VAL A 108 -0.77 -0.18 0.26
N ASN A 109 -0.58 -0.21 1.59
CA ASN A 109 -0.41 -1.46 2.33
C ASN A 109 -1.65 -2.37 2.31
N ASN A 110 -2.83 -1.78 2.15
CA ASN A 110 -4.08 -2.51 2.02
C ASN A 110 -4.23 -3.14 0.63
N ILE A 111 -3.82 -2.43 -0.42
CA ILE A 111 -3.98 -2.86 -1.82
C ILE A 111 -2.82 -3.76 -2.28
N LEU A 112 -1.58 -3.42 -1.91
CA LEU A 112 -0.37 -4.09 -2.39
C LEU A 112 0.20 -5.08 -1.35
N PRO A 113 0.73 -6.23 -1.78
CA PRO A 113 1.42 -7.15 -0.89
C PRO A 113 2.76 -6.59 -0.39
N ALA A 114 3.35 -7.26 0.60
CA ALA A 114 4.72 -7.04 1.09
C ALA A 114 5.00 -5.66 1.72
N ARG A 115 4.00 -4.99 2.29
CA ARG A 115 4.14 -3.71 3.03
C ARG A 115 4.85 -2.60 2.24
N LEU A 116 4.63 -2.57 0.92
CA LEU A 116 5.24 -1.59 0.03
C LEU A 116 4.81 -0.14 0.33
N GLY A 117 3.72 0.05 1.09
CA GLY A 117 3.20 1.36 1.46
C GLY A 117 4.14 2.19 2.33
N GLU A 118 5.04 1.58 3.10
CA GLU A 118 6.04 2.35 3.87
C GLU A 118 7.10 2.99 2.95
N PHE A 119 7.48 2.31 1.87
CA PHE A 119 8.38 2.84 0.85
C PHE A 119 7.71 3.95 0.04
N VAL A 120 6.42 3.79 -0.27
CA VAL A 120 5.60 4.83 -0.89
C VAL A 120 5.53 6.07 -0.02
N ARG A 121 5.24 5.87 1.26
CA ARG A 121 5.16 6.96 2.24
C ARG A 121 6.48 7.71 2.35
N ALA A 122 7.60 7.00 2.42
CA ALA A 122 8.93 7.59 2.42
C ALA A 122 9.20 8.37 1.12
N GLY A 123 8.77 7.85 -0.03
CA GLY A 123 8.90 8.50 -1.33
C GLY A 123 8.09 9.78 -1.42
N MET A 124 6.82 9.73 -1.02
CA MET A 124 5.94 10.90 -0.95
C MET A 124 6.48 11.96 0.01
N LEU A 125 6.99 11.53 1.16
CA LEU A 125 7.58 12.45 2.12
C LEU A 125 8.79 13.14 1.52
N SER A 126 9.71 12.37 0.92
CA SER A 126 10.90 12.88 0.22
C SER A 126 10.54 13.87 -0.89
N GLU A 127 9.56 13.53 -1.74
CA GLU A 127 9.07 14.39 -2.83
C GLU A 127 8.47 15.70 -2.29
N ARG A 128 7.71 15.62 -1.19
CA ARG A 128 6.99 16.78 -0.61
C ARG A 128 7.85 17.71 0.21
N THR A 129 9.00 17.23 0.67
CA THR A 129 9.87 17.99 1.57
C THR A 129 11.26 18.25 1.00
N GLY A 130 11.62 17.65 -0.13
CA GLY A 130 12.98 17.69 -0.68
C GLY A 130 14.02 16.91 0.15
N MET A 131 13.59 16.17 1.16
CA MET A 131 14.50 15.40 2.02
C MET A 131 15.05 14.18 1.26
N PRO A 132 16.27 13.70 1.58
CA PRO A 132 16.78 12.44 1.05
C PRO A 132 15.82 11.27 1.33
N TYR A 133 15.57 10.42 0.33
CA TYR A 133 14.65 9.28 0.45
C TYR A 133 14.95 8.38 1.66
N LEU A 134 16.23 8.08 1.88
CA LEU A 134 16.68 7.23 2.99
C LEU A 134 16.45 7.88 4.37
N LEU A 135 16.52 9.22 4.46
CA LEU A 135 16.11 9.94 5.67
C LEU A 135 14.60 9.82 5.90
N SER A 136 13.78 10.03 4.87
CA SER A 136 12.32 9.85 4.93
C SER A 136 11.93 8.41 5.31
N LEU A 137 12.65 7.43 4.79
CA LEU A 137 12.48 6.02 5.14
C LEU A 137 12.86 5.74 6.60
N THR A 138 13.95 6.33 7.07
CA THR A 138 14.37 6.24 8.49
C THR A 138 13.31 6.83 9.41
N ILE A 139 12.75 8.00 9.08
CA ILE A 139 11.68 8.64 9.87
C ILE A 139 10.42 7.76 9.89
N THR A 140 10.07 7.18 8.74
CA THR A 140 8.94 6.25 8.64
C THR A 140 9.16 5.00 9.50
N PHE A 141 10.37 4.43 9.49
CA PHE A 141 10.75 3.30 10.33
C PHE A 141 10.76 3.67 11.83
N LEU A 142 11.32 4.82 12.19
CA LEU A 142 11.30 5.34 13.55
C LEU A 142 9.87 5.46 14.07
N GLU A 143 8.93 5.95 13.24
CA GLU A 143 7.53 5.99 13.61
C GLU A 143 6.97 4.58 13.96
N ARG A 144 7.27 3.56 13.14
CA ARG A 144 6.86 2.18 13.40
C ARG A 144 7.49 1.61 14.67
N LEU A 145 8.73 1.99 14.97
CA LEU A 145 9.42 1.58 16.18
C LEU A 145 8.79 2.20 17.43
N LEU A 146 8.43 3.49 17.37
CA LEU A 146 7.69 4.18 18.43
C LEU A 146 6.29 3.59 18.61
N ASP A 147 5.61 3.23 17.52
CA ASP A 147 4.33 2.53 17.55
C ASP A 147 4.44 1.19 18.28
N GLY A 148 5.42 0.36 17.91
CA GLY A 148 5.68 -0.92 18.57
C GLY A 148 6.00 -0.76 20.06
N LEU A 149 6.79 0.26 20.43
CA LEU A 149 7.11 0.56 21.83
C LEU A 149 5.86 0.88 22.65
N VAL A 150 4.99 1.74 22.14
CA VAL A 150 3.75 2.10 22.85
C VAL A 150 2.79 0.92 22.93
N ILE A 151 2.62 0.15 21.85
CA ILE A 151 1.79 -1.06 21.86
C ILE A 151 2.27 -2.04 22.93
N LEU A 152 3.58 -2.30 22.99
CA LEU A 152 4.17 -3.22 23.97
C LEU A 152 4.03 -2.67 25.39
N LEU A 153 4.23 -1.37 25.60
CA LEU A 153 4.03 -0.71 26.90
C LEU A 153 2.57 -0.85 27.37
N LEU A 154 1.61 -0.57 26.50
CA LEU A 154 0.19 -0.70 26.80
C LEU A 154 -0.20 -2.16 27.07
N LEU A 155 0.35 -3.10 26.29
CA LEU A 155 0.11 -4.53 26.50
C LEU A 155 0.63 -5.01 27.85
N VAL A 156 1.87 -4.63 28.21
CA VAL A 156 2.49 -5.01 29.49
C VAL A 156 1.71 -4.39 30.65
N THR A 157 1.44 -3.09 30.61
CA THR A 157 0.72 -2.41 31.69
C THR A 157 -0.71 -2.93 31.85
N ALA A 158 -1.44 -3.15 30.75
CA ALA A 158 -2.77 -3.76 30.80
C ALA A 158 -2.74 -5.18 31.36
N SER A 159 -1.75 -6.00 30.98
CA SER A 159 -1.64 -7.38 31.44
C SER A 159 -1.26 -7.49 32.93
N LEU A 160 -0.58 -6.49 33.50
CA LEU A 160 -0.26 -6.44 34.93
C LEU A 160 -1.47 -6.10 35.81
N ILE A 161 -2.48 -5.42 35.25
CA ILE A 161 -3.74 -5.08 35.96
C ILE A 161 -4.68 -6.30 36.02
N VAL A 162 -4.49 -7.25 35.11
CA VAL A 162 -5.36 -8.39 34.90
C VAL A 162 -4.88 -9.61 35.70
N PRO A 163 -5.79 -10.41 36.29
CA PRO A 163 -5.42 -11.68 36.90
C PRO A 163 -4.67 -12.59 35.91
N ALA A 164 -3.37 -12.75 36.15
CA ALA A 164 -2.49 -13.35 35.17
C ALA A 164 -2.48 -14.88 35.28
N THR A 165 -3.04 -15.56 34.28
CA THR A 165 -2.84 -16.99 34.06
C THR A 165 -1.36 -17.29 33.75
N PRO A 166 -0.85 -18.52 33.99
CA PRO A 166 0.54 -18.84 33.71
C PRO A 166 0.96 -18.57 32.26
N GLU A 167 0.08 -18.86 31.30
CA GLU A 167 0.32 -18.56 29.88
C GLU A 167 0.43 -17.05 29.62
N MET A 168 -0.48 -16.25 30.18
CA MET A 168 -0.47 -14.79 30.03
C MET A 168 0.79 -14.17 30.65
N ARG A 169 1.29 -14.71 31.77
CA ARG A 169 2.56 -14.25 32.37
C ARG A 169 3.73 -14.44 31.41
N ASN A 170 3.84 -15.59 30.74
CA ASN A 170 4.92 -15.86 29.79
C ASN A 170 4.88 -14.89 28.59
N TRP A 171 3.70 -14.68 28.01
CA TRP A 171 3.53 -13.72 26.91
C TRP A 171 3.80 -12.28 27.34
N THR A 172 3.39 -11.90 28.56
CA THR A 172 3.66 -10.57 29.13
C THR A 172 5.17 -10.38 29.37
N ALA A 173 5.87 -11.39 29.88
CA ALA A 173 7.31 -11.35 30.08
C ALA A 173 8.07 -11.23 28.75
N LEU A 174 7.65 -11.96 27.71
CA LEU A 174 8.20 -11.82 26.37
C LEU A 174 7.96 -10.41 25.81
N ALA A 175 6.75 -9.87 25.95
CA ALA A 175 6.42 -8.51 25.52
C ALA A 175 7.25 -7.46 26.26
N ALA A 176 7.46 -7.62 27.57
CA ALA A 176 8.32 -6.76 28.39
C ALA A 176 9.79 -6.83 27.95
N LEU A 177 10.30 -8.03 27.66
CA LEU A 177 11.65 -8.20 27.13
C LEU A 177 11.83 -7.49 25.78
N LEU A 178 10.91 -7.70 24.85
CA LEU A 178 10.93 -7.03 23.54
C LEU A 178 10.83 -5.50 23.68
N PHE A 179 10.01 -5.02 24.62
CA PHE A 179 9.90 -3.59 24.94
C PHE A 179 11.24 -3.04 25.42
N ILE A 180 11.89 -3.69 26.38
CA ILE A 180 13.20 -3.27 26.91
C ILE A 180 14.24 -3.25 25.78
N ILE A 181 14.31 -4.30 24.95
CA ILE A 181 15.26 -4.36 23.83
C ILE A 181 15.02 -3.21 22.84
N ALA A 182 13.76 -2.98 22.45
CA ALA A 182 13.41 -1.91 21.52
C ALA A 182 13.71 -0.53 22.12
N LEU A 183 13.43 -0.33 23.41
CA LEU A 183 13.64 0.93 24.11
C LEU A 183 15.14 1.25 24.22
N LEU A 184 15.94 0.25 24.63
CA LEU A 184 17.39 0.38 24.68
C LEU A 184 17.97 0.64 23.29
N SER A 185 17.46 0.00 22.25
CA SER A 185 17.91 0.22 20.87
C SER A 185 17.66 1.68 20.43
N VAL A 186 16.46 2.21 20.69
CA VAL A 186 16.13 3.62 20.42
C VAL A 186 17.01 4.56 21.24
N ALA A 187 17.18 4.29 22.53
CA ALA A 187 17.99 5.10 23.42
C ALA A 187 19.46 5.14 22.98
N ILE A 188 20.06 3.99 22.65
CA ILE A 188 21.44 3.89 22.16
C ILE A 188 21.59 4.69 20.87
N ILE A 189 20.75 4.47 19.85
CA ILE A 189 20.85 5.18 18.56
C ILE A 189 20.68 6.70 18.73
N THR A 190 19.77 7.11 19.63
CA THR A 190 19.49 8.53 19.88
C THR A 190 20.63 9.20 20.64
N LEU A 191 21.16 8.57 21.68
CA LEU A 191 22.14 9.16 22.60
C LEU A 191 23.60 9.00 22.13
N THR A 192 23.89 8.12 21.18
CA THR A 192 25.27 7.83 20.73
C THR A 192 25.53 8.11 19.24
N PRO A 193 25.11 9.26 18.67
CA PRO A 193 25.26 9.54 17.23
C PRO A 193 26.71 9.52 16.75
N GLN A 194 27.60 10.15 17.51
CA GLN A 194 29.02 10.26 17.15
C GLN A 194 29.70 8.89 17.21
N THR A 195 29.38 8.11 18.24
CA THR A 195 29.89 6.75 18.44
C THR A 195 29.43 5.81 17.34
N ALA A 196 28.17 5.90 16.91
CA ALA A 196 27.66 5.12 15.78
C ALA A 196 28.38 5.44 14.47
N VAL A 197 28.61 6.73 14.17
CA VAL A 197 29.37 7.15 12.97
C VAL A 197 30.84 6.73 13.06
N ALA A 198 31.47 6.90 14.23
CA ALA A 198 32.86 6.52 14.47
C ALA A 198 33.05 5.00 14.34
N LEU A 199 32.14 4.20 14.87
CA LEU A 199 32.16 2.74 14.74
C LEU A 199 31.99 2.32 13.28
N ALA A 200 31.02 2.91 12.57
CA ALA A 200 30.82 2.66 11.14
C ALA A 200 32.08 2.99 10.33
N SER A 201 32.72 4.12 10.64
CA SER A 201 33.99 4.54 10.03
C SER A 201 35.12 3.54 10.35
N ALA A 202 35.29 3.16 11.62
CA ALA A 202 36.33 2.23 12.05
C ALA A 202 36.17 0.84 11.40
N ILE A 203 34.96 0.28 11.37
CA ILE A 203 34.65 -1.02 10.76
C ILE A 203 34.94 -1.00 9.25
N THR A 204 34.64 0.11 8.58
CA THR A 204 34.78 0.23 7.12
C THR A 204 36.08 0.85 6.66
N SER A 205 36.95 1.29 7.56
CA SER A 205 38.24 1.94 7.27
C SER A 205 39.18 1.08 6.42
N ARG A 206 39.06 -0.25 6.51
CA ARG A 206 39.85 -1.22 5.72
C ARG A 206 39.21 -1.60 4.39
N LEU A 207 38.02 -1.09 4.09
CA LEU A 207 37.31 -1.34 2.82
C LEU A 207 37.66 -0.26 1.79
N SER A 208 37.23 -0.47 0.54
CA SER A 208 37.41 0.54 -0.51
C SER A 208 36.77 1.89 -0.14
N TRP A 209 37.35 2.99 -0.61
CA TRP A 209 36.85 4.36 -0.41
C TRP A 209 35.36 4.51 -0.76
N LYS A 210 34.92 3.89 -1.86
CA LYS A 210 33.51 3.92 -2.30
C LYS A 210 32.55 3.24 -1.31
N VAL A 211 32.98 2.17 -0.64
CA VAL A 211 32.15 1.46 0.36
C VAL A 211 32.16 2.20 1.69
N HIS A 212 33.33 2.66 2.13
CA HIS A 212 33.49 3.42 3.37
C HIS A 212 32.60 4.67 3.38
N THR A 213 32.73 5.52 2.36
CA THR A 213 31.94 6.75 2.22
C THR A 213 30.43 6.47 2.18
N LYS A 214 30.00 5.43 1.46
CA LYS A 214 28.59 5.02 1.42
C LYS A 214 28.04 4.59 2.78
N VAL A 215 28.78 3.77 3.52
CA VAL A 215 28.35 3.27 4.83
C VAL A 215 28.31 4.40 5.85
N VAL A 216 29.32 5.26 5.87
CA VAL A 216 29.34 6.45 6.75
C VAL A 216 28.18 7.39 6.42
N ALA A 217 27.89 7.65 5.14
CA ALA A 217 26.75 8.45 4.72
C ALA A 217 25.40 7.82 5.12
N LEU A 218 25.24 6.51 4.96
CA LEU A 218 24.06 5.76 5.37
C LEU A 218 23.81 5.91 6.88
N VAL A 219 24.81 5.64 7.71
CA VAL A 219 24.70 5.74 9.17
C VAL A 219 24.43 7.17 9.61
N THR A 220 25.04 8.16 8.93
CA THR A 220 24.77 9.58 9.18
C THR A 220 23.31 9.94 8.90
N GLN A 221 22.73 9.47 7.79
CA GLN A 221 21.31 9.72 7.48
C GLN A 221 20.37 9.03 8.47
N ILE A 222 20.69 7.81 8.91
CA ILE A 222 19.93 7.13 9.95
C ILE A 222 19.97 7.94 11.25
N ASN A 223 21.15 8.39 11.67
CA ASN A 223 21.32 9.19 12.88
C ASN A 223 20.61 10.55 12.81
N ARG A 224 20.48 11.15 11.62
CA ARG A 224 19.67 12.37 11.40
C ARG A 224 18.19 12.10 11.62
N GLY A 225 17.67 10.97 11.14
CA GLY A 225 16.26 10.59 11.33
C GLY A 225 15.85 10.46 12.80
N PHE A 226 16.79 10.11 13.69
CA PHE A 226 16.59 10.07 15.14
C PHE A 226 16.87 11.41 15.84
N GLY A 227 17.30 12.43 15.10
CA GLY A 227 17.70 13.72 15.66
C GLY A 227 16.58 14.46 16.40
N CYS A 228 15.32 14.27 15.99
CA CYS A 228 14.16 14.86 16.66
C CYS A 228 13.94 14.35 18.10
N LEU A 229 14.50 13.19 18.46
CA LEU A 229 14.41 12.63 19.81
C LEU A 229 15.53 13.10 20.75
N ARG A 230 16.51 13.86 20.24
CA ARG A 230 17.62 14.41 21.05
C ARG A 230 17.23 15.70 21.78
N ASP A 231 16.26 16.42 21.24
CA ASP A 231 15.65 17.56 21.92
C ASP A 231 14.56 17.07 22.88
N ALA A 232 14.69 17.38 24.17
CA ALA A 232 13.80 16.87 25.21
C ALA A 232 12.35 17.29 24.98
N GLN A 233 12.12 18.54 24.58
CA GLN A 233 10.77 19.05 24.34
C GLN A 233 10.11 18.32 23.16
N SER A 234 10.82 18.20 22.03
CA SER A 234 10.33 17.48 20.85
C SER A 234 10.10 16.00 21.14
N ALA A 235 11.02 15.35 21.88
CA ALA A 235 10.88 13.96 22.30
C ALA A 235 9.62 13.75 23.14
N ILE A 236 9.34 14.62 24.12
CA ILE A 236 8.13 14.55 24.94
C ILE A 236 6.88 14.64 24.07
N PHE A 237 6.80 15.61 23.15
CA PHE A 237 5.63 15.73 22.27
C PHE A 237 5.47 14.53 21.32
N ILE A 238 6.55 13.97 20.80
CA ILE A 238 6.52 12.79 19.93
C ILE A 238 6.07 11.55 20.72
N LEU A 239 6.58 11.35 21.94
CA LEU A 239 6.20 10.23 22.79
C LEU A 239 4.76 10.37 23.29
N ALA A 240 4.34 11.56 23.72
CA ALA A 240 2.98 11.84 24.17
C ALA A 240 1.96 11.65 23.03
N SER A 241 2.27 12.15 21.83
CA SER A 241 1.40 11.93 20.66
C SER A 241 1.35 10.45 20.27
N SER A 242 2.47 9.71 20.34
CA SER A 242 2.48 8.27 20.13
C SER A 242 1.60 7.54 21.13
N PHE A 243 1.71 7.86 22.42
CA PHE A 243 0.87 7.29 23.47
C PHE A 243 -0.61 7.59 23.22
N LEU A 244 -0.94 8.84 22.93
CA LEU A 244 -2.32 9.28 22.66
C LEU A 244 -2.94 8.58 21.45
N ILE A 245 -2.17 8.39 20.36
CA ILE A 245 -2.65 7.66 19.16
C ILE A 245 -3.14 6.27 19.55
N TRP A 246 -2.38 5.54 20.36
CA TRP A 246 -2.74 4.16 20.75
C TRP A 246 -3.82 4.10 21.84
N LEU A 247 -3.96 5.12 22.68
CA LEU A 247 -5.13 5.25 23.55
C LEU A 247 -6.41 5.46 22.72
N VAL A 248 -6.37 6.38 21.74
CA VAL A 248 -7.48 6.64 20.81
C VAL A 248 -7.81 5.37 20.00
N GLU A 249 -6.81 4.64 19.53
CA GLU A 249 -7.01 3.35 18.86
C GLU A 249 -7.67 2.32 19.80
N SER A 250 -7.29 2.29 21.07
CA SER A 250 -7.91 1.40 22.07
C SER A 250 -9.38 1.78 22.33
N ILE A 251 -9.69 3.08 22.37
CA ILE A 251 -11.07 3.56 22.47
C ILE A 251 -11.86 3.12 21.23
N PHE A 252 -11.28 3.21 20.03
CA PHE A 252 -11.88 2.71 18.80
C PHE A 252 -12.26 1.22 18.93
N PHE A 253 -11.35 0.36 19.40
CA PHE A 253 -11.65 -1.05 19.67
C PHE A 253 -12.76 -1.22 20.72
N MET A 254 -12.74 -0.42 21.79
CA MET A 254 -13.76 -0.47 22.85
C MET A 254 -15.15 -0.11 22.33
N LEU A 255 -15.26 0.89 21.47
CA LEU A 255 -16.53 1.37 20.91
C LEU A 255 -17.21 0.35 20.00
N VAL A 256 -16.48 -0.62 19.44
CA VAL A 256 -17.07 -1.67 18.61
C VAL A 256 -17.67 -2.82 19.46
N MET A 257 -17.27 -2.95 20.74
CA MET A 257 -17.75 -4.04 21.60
C MET A 257 -19.28 -4.05 21.78
N PRO A 258 -19.94 -2.90 22.09
CA PRO A 258 -21.39 -2.86 22.27
C PRO A 258 -22.18 -3.22 21.02
N CYS A 259 -21.60 -3.05 19.81
CA CYS A 259 -22.26 -3.44 18.57
C CYS A 259 -22.65 -4.92 18.56
N PHE A 260 -21.91 -5.77 19.26
CA PHE A 260 -22.15 -7.21 19.34
C PHE A 260 -22.58 -7.68 20.74
N GLY A 261 -23.15 -6.78 21.54
CA GLY A 261 -23.64 -7.10 22.89
C GLY A 261 -22.52 -7.36 23.91
N LEU A 262 -21.27 -7.01 23.60
CA LEU A 262 -20.16 -7.13 24.53
C LEU A 262 -20.05 -5.86 25.38
N PRO A 263 -19.94 -5.96 26.72
CA PRO A 263 -19.83 -4.79 27.57
C PRO A 263 -18.53 -4.05 27.27
N PRO A 264 -18.55 -2.70 27.12
CA PRO A 264 -17.35 -1.94 26.82
C PRO A 264 -16.35 -2.05 27.98
N GLY A 265 -15.09 -2.32 27.66
CA GLY A 265 -14.03 -2.42 28.66
C GLY A 265 -12.71 -1.90 28.10
N PHE A 266 -12.17 -0.84 28.69
CA PHE A 266 -10.96 -0.20 28.18
C PHE A 266 -9.75 -1.14 28.19
N ILE A 267 -9.50 -1.86 29.29
CA ILE A 267 -8.41 -2.83 29.39
C ILE A 267 -8.56 -3.98 28.39
N ARG A 268 -9.79 -4.48 28.20
CA ARG A 268 -10.10 -5.51 27.19
C ARG A 268 -9.78 -5.01 25.78
N ALA A 269 -10.12 -3.76 25.49
CA ALA A 269 -9.85 -3.13 24.21
C ALA A 269 -8.35 -2.89 23.99
N VAL A 270 -7.60 -2.44 25.00
CA VAL A 270 -6.14 -2.28 24.93
C VAL A 270 -5.46 -3.61 24.61
N ILE A 271 -5.78 -4.69 25.33
CA ILE A 271 -5.18 -6.01 25.09
C ILE A 271 -5.56 -6.52 23.70
N THR A 272 -6.85 -6.43 23.32
CA THR A 272 -7.34 -6.87 22.01
C THR A 272 -6.64 -6.09 20.88
N MET A 273 -6.57 -4.76 21.00
CA MET A 273 -5.88 -3.88 20.05
C MET A 273 -4.40 -4.24 19.95
N SER A 274 -3.70 -4.38 21.08
CA SER A 274 -2.26 -4.65 21.09
C SER A 274 -1.93 -5.99 20.46
N VAL A 275 -2.64 -7.07 20.83
CA VAL A 275 -2.41 -8.39 20.25
C VAL A 275 -2.78 -8.40 18.76
N THR A 276 -3.85 -7.72 18.36
CA THR A 276 -4.23 -7.58 16.95
C THR A 276 -3.11 -6.91 16.14
N ASN A 277 -2.57 -5.79 16.62
CA ASN A 277 -1.51 -5.05 15.93
C ASN A 277 -0.17 -5.78 15.92
N LEU A 278 0.13 -6.60 16.93
CA LEU A 278 1.26 -7.52 16.91
C LEU A 278 1.05 -8.65 15.89
N GLY A 279 -0.17 -9.17 15.76
CA GLY A 279 -0.52 -10.20 14.76
C GLY A 279 -0.31 -9.72 13.31
N ILE A 280 -0.59 -8.44 13.04
CA ILE A 280 -0.35 -7.79 11.75
C ILE A 280 1.15 -7.80 11.37
N LEU A 281 2.08 -7.87 12.34
CA LEU A 281 3.52 -7.98 12.08
C LEU A 281 3.91 -9.26 11.32
N ILE A 282 3.07 -10.30 11.39
CA ILE A 282 3.26 -11.53 10.63
C ILE A 282 2.98 -11.23 9.14
N PRO A 283 3.96 -11.43 8.25
CA PRO A 283 3.77 -11.23 6.81
C PRO A 283 2.62 -12.10 6.30
N SER A 284 1.61 -11.47 5.71
CA SER A 284 0.34 -12.12 5.30
C SER A 284 -0.20 -11.51 3.99
N THR A 285 -1.40 -11.93 3.59
CA THR A 285 -2.13 -11.40 2.42
C THR A 285 -2.28 -9.88 2.47
N PRO A 286 -2.50 -9.21 1.32
CA PRO A 286 -2.85 -7.78 1.28
C PRO A 286 -3.94 -7.44 2.28
N GLY A 287 -3.82 -6.29 2.95
CA GLY A 287 -4.75 -5.91 4.01
C GLY A 287 -4.66 -6.73 5.29
N HIS A 288 -3.68 -7.63 5.46
CA HIS A 288 -3.49 -8.41 6.68
C HIS A 288 -4.68 -9.31 7.03
N VAL A 289 -5.49 -9.64 6.02
CA VAL A 289 -6.64 -10.55 6.14
C VAL A 289 -6.15 -11.91 6.66
N GLY A 290 -6.87 -12.46 7.64
CA GLY A 290 -6.50 -13.73 8.27
C GLY A 290 -5.72 -13.52 9.56
N THR A 291 -4.49 -13.00 9.51
CA THR A 291 -3.69 -12.74 10.73
C THR A 291 -4.35 -11.72 11.64
N TYR A 292 -4.92 -10.65 11.06
CA TYR A 292 -5.70 -9.65 11.79
C TYR A 292 -6.89 -10.30 12.51
N HIS A 293 -7.73 -11.03 11.76
CA HIS A 293 -8.95 -11.64 12.29
C HIS A 293 -8.64 -12.70 13.35
N PHE A 294 -7.59 -13.50 13.15
CA PHE A 294 -7.16 -14.51 14.10
C PHE A 294 -6.70 -13.87 15.41
N ALA A 295 -5.76 -12.93 15.34
CA ALA A 295 -5.20 -12.28 16.53
C ALA A 295 -6.27 -11.51 17.30
N CYS A 296 -7.15 -10.80 16.61
CA CYS A 296 -8.26 -10.07 17.21
C CYS A 296 -9.26 -11.00 17.91
N ARG A 297 -9.70 -12.07 17.23
CA ARG A 297 -10.62 -13.08 17.78
C ARG A 297 -10.04 -13.74 19.04
N GLU A 298 -8.81 -14.24 18.95
CA GLU A 298 -8.15 -14.93 20.07
C GLU A 298 -7.94 -14.00 21.26
N ALA A 299 -7.48 -12.76 21.02
CA ALA A 299 -7.27 -11.80 22.08
C ALA A 299 -8.58 -11.44 22.79
N LEU A 300 -9.65 -11.20 22.03
CA LEU A 300 -10.95 -10.85 22.59
C LEU A 300 -11.54 -12.01 23.42
N ILE A 301 -11.48 -13.25 22.92
CA ILE A 301 -11.97 -14.42 23.66
C ILE A 301 -11.17 -14.60 24.95
N LYS A 302 -9.83 -14.60 24.86
CA LYS A 302 -8.96 -14.83 26.02
C LYS A 302 -9.12 -13.74 27.08
N VAL A 303 -9.17 -12.47 26.67
CA VAL A 303 -9.25 -11.35 27.61
C VAL A 303 -10.62 -11.26 28.29
N CYS A 304 -11.71 -11.53 27.57
CA CYS A 304 -13.06 -11.54 28.15
C CYS A 304 -13.29 -12.72 29.09
N SER A 305 -12.57 -13.82 28.88
CA SER A 305 -12.64 -15.01 29.74
C SER A 305 -11.90 -14.85 31.07
N VAL A 306 -11.22 -13.72 31.33
CA VAL A 306 -10.55 -13.49 32.61
C VAL A 306 -11.57 -12.97 33.65
N PRO A 307 -11.69 -13.63 34.83
CA PRO A 307 -12.59 -13.20 35.89
C PRO A 307 -12.25 -11.79 36.42
N GLY A 308 -13.27 -11.07 36.92
CA GLY A 308 -13.10 -9.79 37.60
C GLY A 308 -12.73 -8.58 36.71
N MET A 309 -12.78 -8.72 35.38
CA MET A 309 -12.49 -7.63 34.43
C MET A 309 -13.62 -6.62 34.21
N THR A 310 -14.83 -6.92 34.68
CA THR A 310 -16.00 -6.07 34.46
C THR A 310 -16.45 -5.51 35.81
N PRO A 311 -16.50 -4.17 35.96
CA PRO A 311 -17.04 -3.57 37.18
C PRO A 311 -18.45 -4.08 37.45
N GLY A 312 -18.65 -4.71 38.62
CA GLY A 312 -19.96 -5.23 39.03
C GLY A 312 -20.29 -6.68 38.60
N THR A 313 -19.41 -7.39 37.89
CA THR A 313 -19.58 -8.83 37.64
C THR A 313 -18.28 -9.59 37.95
N THR A 314 -18.35 -10.57 38.84
CA THR A 314 -17.24 -11.47 39.17
C THR A 314 -16.93 -12.48 38.07
N ASP A 315 -17.92 -12.77 37.22
CA ASP A 315 -17.89 -13.94 36.35
C ASP A 315 -17.21 -13.63 35.00
N PRO A 316 -16.42 -14.58 34.46
CA PRO A 316 -15.81 -14.47 33.15
C PRO A 316 -16.88 -14.40 32.05
N ILE A 317 -16.65 -13.54 31.05
CA ILE A 317 -17.55 -13.42 29.90
C ILE A 317 -17.13 -14.45 28.87
N THR A 318 -17.98 -15.47 28.67
CA THR A 318 -17.79 -16.44 27.58
C THR A 318 -18.21 -15.80 26.27
N VAL A 319 -17.25 -15.55 25.37
CA VAL A 319 -17.51 -14.96 24.06
C VAL A 319 -17.64 -16.08 23.02
N ASP A 320 -18.78 -16.15 22.33
CA ASP A 320 -18.95 -17.07 21.21
C ASP A 320 -17.92 -16.74 20.12
N PRO A 321 -17.13 -17.71 19.63
CA PRO A 321 -16.22 -17.57 18.50
C PRO A 321 -16.76 -16.81 17.29
N ASN A 322 -18.04 -16.98 16.97
CA ASN A 322 -18.70 -16.33 15.84
C ASN A 322 -18.87 -14.83 16.10
N ILE A 323 -19.23 -14.44 17.33
CA ILE A 323 -19.32 -13.04 17.76
C ILE A 323 -17.93 -12.39 17.71
N ALA A 324 -16.90 -13.07 18.21
CA ALA A 324 -15.54 -12.54 18.21
C ALA A 324 -14.99 -12.32 16.79
N VAL A 325 -15.34 -13.18 15.83
CA VAL A 325 -15.00 -12.97 14.42
C VAL A 325 -15.80 -11.81 13.81
N SER A 326 -17.11 -11.72 14.07
CA SER A 326 -17.91 -10.59 13.59
C SER A 326 -17.39 -9.25 14.10
N TYR A 327 -16.99 -9.19 15.38
CA TYR A 327 -16.28 -8.05 15.96
C TYR A 327 -14.98 -7.74 15.18
N ALA A 328 -14.11 -8.74 15.00
CA ALA A 328 -12.85 -8.56 14.29
C ALA A 328 -13.04 -8.06 12.85
N VAL A 329 -14.07 -8.56 12.15
CA VAL A 329 -14.43 -8.12 10.79
C VAL A 329 -14.85 -6.65 10.78
N ILE A 330 -15.66 -6.19 11.74
CA ILE A 330 -16.07 -4.78 11.80
C ILE A 330 -14.91 -3.86 12.15
N VAL A 331 -14.10 -4.19 13.16
CA VAL A 331 -12.92 -3.39 13.50
C VAL A 331 -11.98 -3.30 12.29
N HIS A 332 -11.74 -4.44 11.62
CA HIS A 332 -10.91 -4.45 10.42
C HIS A 332 -11.53 -3.63 9.28
N SER A 333 -12.83 -3.72 9.06
CA SER A 333 -13.53 -2.99 7.99
C SER A 333 -13.48 -1.48 8.21
N ILE A 334 -13.66 -1.01 9.46
CA ILE A 334 -13.55 0.42 9.78
C ILE A 334 -12.15 0.92 9.46
N TYR A 335 -11.11 0.23 9.92
CA TYR A 335 -9.71 0.54 9.58
C TYR A 335 -9.49 0.54 8.06
N TYR A 336 -9.83 -0.57 7.41
CA TYR A 336 -9.50 -0.85 6.02
C TYR A 336 -10.21 0.14 5.09
N ILE A 337 -11.53 0.29 5.23
CA ILE A 337 -12.33 1.14 4.35
C ILE A 337 -11.96 2.60 4.57
N THR A 338 -11.94 3.06 5.83
CA THR A 338 -11.74 4.49 6.13
C THR A 338 -10.38 4.97 5.63
N VAL A 339 -9.31 4.23 5.91
CA VAL A 339 -7.96 4.64 5.49
C VAL A 339 -7.75 4.47 3.99
N THR A 340 -8.36 3.45 3.38
CA THR A 340 -8.25 3.22 1.92
C THR A 340 -8.98 4.30 1.15
N VAL A 341 -10.20 4.66 1.55
CA VAL A 341 -10.98 5.74 0.91
C VAL A 341 -10.23 7.07 1.03
N TRP A 342 -9.74 7.41 2.24
CA TRP A 342 -8.95 8.63 2.43
C TRP A 342 -7.66 8.60 1.59
N GLY A 343 -6.87 7.53 1.67
CA GLY A 343 -5.61 7.43 0.93
C GLY A 343 -5.81 7.48 -0.58
N VAL A 344 -6.83 6.79 -1.12
CA VAL A 344 -7.17 6.85 -2.56
C VAL A 344 -7.60 8.25 -2.97
N TYR A 345 -8.44 8.93 -2.17
CA TYR A 345 -8.79 10.32 -2.40
C TYR A 345 -7.58 11.24 -2.38
N ALA A 346 -6.66 11.07 -1.42
CA ALA A 346 -5.42 11.83 -1.35
C ALA A 346 -4.50 11.57 -2.55
N MET A 347 -4.35 10.32 -3.00
CA MET A 347 -3.58 9.97 -4.21
C MET A 347 -4.19 10.63 -5.46
N ALA A 348 -5.51 10.60 -5.59
CA ALA A 348 -6.23 11.24 -6.69
C ALA A 348 -6.02 12.76 -6.68
N LYS A 349 -6.18 13.40 -5.52
CA LYS A 349 -5.94 14.84 -5.33
C LYS A 349 -4.51 15.23 -5.68
N TYR A 350 -3.53 14.41 -5.30
CA TYR A 350 -2.12 14.66 -5.57
C TYR A 350 -1.64 14.16 -6.92
N THR A 351 -2.53 13.66 -7.78
CA THR A 351 -2.22 13.26 -9.16
C THR A 351 -1.12 12.17 -9.21
N MET A 352 -0.98 11.39 -8.13
CA MET A 352 0.05 10.38 -7.95
C MET A 352 -0.36 9.08 -8.61
N GLU A 353 0.46 8.63 -9.55
CA GLU A 353 0.30 7.44 -10.38
C GLU A 353 0.52 6.15 -9.60
N LEU A 354 -0.48 5.28 -9.40
CA LEU A 354 -0.34 4.06 -8.56
C LEU A 354 0.93 3.25 -8.90
N GLY A 355 1.24 3.11 -10.19
CA GLY A 355 2.47 2.44 -10.63
C GLY A 355 3.76 3.28 -10.58
N SER A 356 3.70 4.62 -10.45
CA SER A 356 4.88 5.47 -10.21
C SER A 356 5.14 5.49 -8.71
N THR A 357 4.09 5.44 -7.89
CA THR A 357 4.18 5.19 -6.47
C THR A 357 4.77 3.80 -6.18
N ALA A 358 4.29 2.77 -6.88
CA ALA A 358 4.92 1.45 -6.86
C ALA A 358 6.33 1.49 -7.48
N ALA A 359 6.54 2.19 -8.61
CA ALA A 359 7.87 2.32 -9.22
C ALA A 359 8.86 3.03 -8.30
N LEU A 360 8.49 4.08 -7.57
CA LEU A 360 9.32 4.73 -6.55
C LEU A 360 9.70 3.74 -5.43
N ALA A 361 8.78 2.87 -5.03
CA ALA A 361 9.08 1.76 -4.11
C ALA A 361 10.01 0.70 -4.74
N TYR A 362 9.95 0.51 -6.07
CA TYR A 362 10.79 -0.45 -6.82
C TYR A 362 12.14 0.13 -7.31
N GLU A 363 12.23 1.45 -7.50
CA GLU A 363 13.35 2.25 -8.03
C GLU A 363 14.17 2.89 -6.92
N ALA A 364 13.96 2.52 -5.65
CA ALA A 364 14.89 2.77 -4.55
C ALA A 364 16.26 2.04 -4.73
N LYS A 365 16.79 2.01 -5.95
CA LYS A 365 18.21 1.81 -6.23
C LYS A 365 18.88 3.18 -6.08
N PRO A 366 20.05 3.27 -5.42
CA PRO A 366 20.90 4.43 -5.59
C PRO A 366 21.17 4.59 -7.09
N ILE A 367 21.03 5.83 -7.58
CA ILE A 367 21.40 6.23 -8.94
C ILE A 367 22.71 5.51 -9.28
N ARG A 368 22.67 4.67 -10.33
CA ARG A 368 23.89 4.04 -10.84
C ARG A 368 24.83 5.18 -11.20
N ALA A 369 26.04 5.10 -10.66
CA ALA A 369 27.12 6.04 -10.95
C ALA A 369 27.09 6.39 -12.44
N LEU A 370 27.10 7.68 -12.74
CA LEU A 370 27.38 8.17 -14.08
C LEU A 370 28.71 7.54 -14.54
N PRO A 371 28.86 7.23 -15.84
CA PRO A 371 30.14 6.81 -16.37
C PRO A 371 31.21 7.84 -15.99
N ASP A 372 32.30 7.37 -15.38
CA ASP A 372 33.50 8.17 -15.10
C ASP A 372 34.18 8.50 -16.45
N GLU A 373 33.63 9.41 -17.25
CA GLU A 373 34.34 9.98 -18.41
C GLU A 373 34.18 11.51 -18.44
N HIS A 374 35.34 12.16 -18.27
CA HIS A 374 35.63 13.59 -18.49
C HIS A 374 35.37 14.51 -17.29
N ALA A 375 36.20 14.31 -16.26
CA ALA A 375 36.59 15.38 -15.36
C ALA A 375 37.56 16.31 -16.08
N ASP A 376 37.06 17.21 -16.91
CA ASP A 376 37.78 18.45 -17.22
C ASP A 376 36.79 19.53 -17.68
N SER A 377 36.79 20.64 -16.93
CA SER A 377 36.11 21.91 -17.20
C SER A 377 34.58 21.88 -17.38
N MET A 378 33.83 22.12 -16.31
CA MET A 378 32.57 22.90 -16.42
C MET A 378 32.13 23.46 -15.07
N ASN A 379 31.73 24.73 -15.07
CA ASN A 379 31.21 25.45 -13.91
C ASN A 379 29.98 24.73 -13.35
N PHE A 380 30.01 24.40 -12.06
CA PHE A 380 28.86 23.86 -11.35
C PHE A 380 27.81 24.97 -11.14
N ILE A 381 26.70 24.86 -11.86
CA ILE A 381 25.45 25.52 -11.47
C ILE A 381 24.88 24.68 -10.31
N THR A 382 25.02 25.16 -9.07
CA THR A 382 24.57 24.46 -7.84
C THR A 382 23.10 24.67 -7.52
N SER A 383 22.34 25.32 -8.39
CA SER A 383 20.89 25.31 -8.37
C SER A 383 20.37 24.53 -9.57
N TYR A 384 19.87 23.31 -9.32
CA TYR A 384 18.88 22.78 -10.23
C TYR A 384 17.65 23.68 -10.12
N PRO A 385 17.17 24.32 -11.20
CA PRO A 385 15.74 24.57 -11.24
C PRO A 385 15.10 23.20 -11.12
N GLU A 386 14.14 23.02 -10.21
CA GLU A 386 13.25 21.89 -10.28
C GLU A 386 12.67 21.85 -11.70
N ILE A 387 13.19 20.97 -12.55
CA ILE A 387 12.41 20.47 -13.67
C ILE A 387 11.54 19.35 -13.08
N SER A 388 10.67 19.76 -12.14
CA SER A 388 9.45 19.04 -11.77
C SER A 388 8.33 19.32 -12.77
N ALA A 389 8.63 20.07 -13.83
CA ALA A 389 7.92 19.90 -15.07
C ALA A 389 8.16 18.45 -15.53
N ARG A 390 7.27 17.54 -15.08
CA ARG A 390 6.51 16.75 -16.05
C ARG A 390 6.44 17.65 -17.27
N VAL A 391 7.13 17.29 -18.35
CA VAL A 391 6.69 17.76 -19.64
C VAL A 391 5.23 17.35 -19.63
N GLU A 392 4.34 18.30 -19.35
CA GLU A 392 2.98 18.19 -19.77
C GLU A 392 3.20 18.05 -21.27
N GLU A 393 3.27 16.81 -21.74
CA GLU A 393 2.86 16.45 -23.08
C GLU A 393 1.37 16.77 -23.11
N LYS A 394 1.07 18.07 -23.05
CA LYS A 394 -0.18 18.63 -23.47
C LYS A 394 -0.23 18.21 -24.92
N VAL A 395 -1.24 17.40 -25.23
CA VAL A 395 -1.65 17.17 -26.60
C VAL A 395 -1.78 18.55 -27.22
N THR A 396 -0.79 18.92 -28.03
CA THR A 396 -0.85 20.18 -28.75
C THR A 396 -2.03 20.07 -29.72
N LYS A 397 -2.61 21.21 -30.11
CA LYS A 397 -3.64 21.23 -31.17
C LYS A 397 -3.17 20.47 -32.43
N PHE A 398 -1.85 20.38 -32.64
CA PHE A 398 -1.23 19.56 -33.67
C PHE A 398 -1.44 18.05 -33.47
N TRP A 399 -1.17 17.50 -32.28
CA TRP A 399 -1.37 16.07 -32.01
C TRP A 399 -2.86 15.69 -31.99
N SER A 400 -3.73 16.57 -31.49
CA SER A 400 -5.19 16.36 -31.60
C SER A 400 -5.62 16.44 -33.05
N GLY A 401 -5.19 17.45 -33.79
CA GLY A 401 -5.47 17.63 -35.22
C GLY A 401 -5.00 16.45 -36.07
N LEU A 402 -3.80 15.93 -35.82
CA LEU A 402 -3.26 14.77 -36.53
C LEU A 402 -4.07 13.50 -36.23
N CYS A 403 -4.49 13.28 -34.98
CA CYS A 403 -5.41 12.18 -34.64
C CYS A 403 -6.80 12.40 -35.26
N GLU A 404 -7.27 13.64 -35.32
CA GLU A 404 -8.54 14.04 -35.92
C GLU A 404 -8.54 13.86 -37.44
N CYS A 405 -7.40 13.99 -38.13
CA CYS A 405 -7.28 13.66 -39.55
C CYS A 405 -7.47 12.16 -39.84
N PHE A 406 -7.26 11.28 -38.86
CA PHE A 406 -7.57 9.84 -38.96
C PHE A 406 -9.00 9.50 -38.52
N ILE A 407 -9.74 10.48 -37.98
CA ILE A 407 -11.16 10.36 -37.62
C ILE A 407 -11.93 10.90 -38.82
N PRO A 408 -12.66 10.05 -39.57
CA PRO A 408 -13.48 10.57 -40.65
C PRO A 408 -14.47 11.57 -40.07
N ASP A 409 -14.52 12.77 -40.65
CA ASP A 409 -15.68 13.65 -40.47
C ASP A 409 -16.92 12.79 -40.73
N GLU A 410 -17.94 12.88 -39.87
CA GLU A 410 -19.24 12.23 -40.06
C GLU A 410 -19.88 12.61 -41.44
N HIS A 411 -19.25 13.50 -42.22
CA HIS A 411 -19.76 14.04 -43.49
C HIS A 411 -18.83 14.06 -44.71
N ARG A 412 -17.61 13.48 -44.73
CA ARG A 412 -16.83 13.44 -46.00
C ARG A 412 -15.88 12.24 -46.15
N LEU A 413 -16.39 11.17 -46.72
CA LEU A 413 -15.76 10.44 -47.83
C LEU A 413 -16.89 10.06 -48.81
N PRO A 414 -16.93 10.61 -50.04
CA PRO A 414 -18.04 10.38 -50.99
C PRO A 414 -18.13 8.95 -51.53
N ASP A 415 -17.04 8.17 -51.48
CA ASP A 415 -16.98 6.79 -51.93
C ASP A 415 -16.93 5.80 -50.76
N SER A 416 -17.90 4.91 -50.71
CA SER A 416 -18.03 3.88 -49.66
C SER A 416 -16.85 2.90 -49.64
N ASP A 417 -16.21 2.67 -50.79
CA ASP A 417 -15.18 1.63 -50.94
C ASP A 417 -13.80 2.10 -50.46
N GLU A 418 -13.40 3.35 -50.75
CA GLU A 418 -12.19 3.93 -50.18
C GLU A 418 -12.29 4.07 -48.66
N PHE A 419 -13.47 4.47 -48.16
CA PHE A 419 -13.75 4.52 -46.72
C PHE A 419 -13.59 3.14 -46.06
N ASN A 420 -14.20 2.11 -46.65
CA ASN A 420 -14.10 0.74 -46.14
C ASN A 420 -12.66 0.21 -46.19
N THR A 421 -11.87 0.62 -47.19
CA THR A 421 -10.46 0.24 -47.33
C THR A 421 -9.61 0.87 -46.22
N VAL A 422 -9.72 2.18 -46.00
CA VAL A 422 -8.99 2.89 -44.94
C VAL A 422 -9.38 2.33 -43.55
N LEU A 423 -10.66 2.06 -43.33
CA LEU A 423 -11.16 1.47 -42.10
C LEU A 423 -10.57 0.05 -41.87
N ARG A 424 -10.49 -0.77 -42.93
CA ARG A 424 -9.91 -2.12 -42.89
C ARG A 424 -8.41 -2.07 -42.60
N GLU A 425 -7.66 -1.17 -43.22
CA GLU A 425 -6.22 -1.03 -42.99
C GLU A 425 -5.90 -0.53 -41.58
N ALA A 426 -6.58 0.53 -41.12
CA ALA A 426 -6.37 1.10 -39.79
C ALA A 426 -6.76 0.11 -38.67
N SER A 427 -7.83 -0.65 -38.87
CA SER A 427 -8.24 -1.71 -37.93
C SER A 427 -7.24 -2.86 -37.90
N THR A 428 -6.79 -3.34 -39.06
CA THR A 428 -5.78 -4.41 -39.16
C THR A 428 -4.46 -4.02 -38.47
N PHE A 429 -3.98 -2.79 -38.72
CA PHE A 429 -2.79 -2.26 -38.05
C PHE A 429 -2.95 -2.23 -36.52
N THR A 430 -4.08 -1.68 -36.05
CA THR A 430 -4.38 -1.56 -34.63
C THR A 430 -4.41 -2.92 -33.93
N VAL A 431 -5.10 -3.90 -34.51
CA VAL A 431 -5.19 -5.26 -33.94
C VAL A 431 -3.83 -5.93 -33.91
N THR A 432 -3.04 -5.80 -34.98
CA THR A 432 -1.69 -6.38 -35.06
C THR A 432 -0.76 -5.84 -33.97
N GLU A 433 -0.79 -4.53 -33.70
CA GLU A 433 0.02 -3.94 -32.64
C GLU A 433 -0.41 -4.39 -31.24
N LEU A 434 -1.70 -4.63 -31.02
CA LEU A 434 -2.22 -5.15 -29.76
C LEU A 434 -1.85 -6.63 -29.53
N GLU A 435 -1.87 -7.43 -30.59
CA GLU A 435 -1.40 -8.82 -30.54
C GLU A 435 0.11 -8.93 -30.32
N ARG A 436 0.88 -7.90 -30.65
CA ARG A 436 2.31 -7.82 -30.34
C ARG A 436 2.60 -7.44 -28.88
N LEU A 437 1.61 -6.94 -28.15
CA LEU A 437 1.79 -6.63 -26.72
C LEU A 437 2.04 -7.91 -25.91
N PRO A 438 3.01 -7.88 -24.97
CA PRO A 438 3.18 -8.94 -23.98
C PRO A 438 1.86 -9.25 -23.25
N PHE A 439 1.59 -10.52 -22.98
CA PHE A 439 0.33 -10.99 -22.36
C PHE A 439 -0.13 -10.15 -21.16
N ARG A 440 0.81 -9.78 -20.26
CA ARG A 440 0.51 -8.94 -19.09
C ARG A 440 -0.01 -7.55 -19.43
N LEU A 441 0.50 -6.93 -20.50
CA LEU A 441 0.06 -5.61 -20.95
C LEU A 441 -1.28 -5.70 -21.67
N ARG A 442 -1.53 -6.79 -22.40
CA ARG A 442 -2.82 -7.05 -23.04
C ARG A 442 -3.96 -7.20 -22.03
N VAL A 443 -3.76 -7.99 -20.97
CA VAL A 443 -4.76 -8.14 -19.90
C VAL A 443 -5.07 -6.81 -19.20
N VAL A 444 -4.05 -5.98 -18.93
CA VAL A 444 -4.25 -4.65 -18.33
C VAL A 444 -5.01 -3.72 -19.28
N PHE A 445 -4.71 -3.80 -20.57
CA PHE A 445 -5.41 -3.07 -21.63
C PHE A 445 -6.90 -3.45 -21.66
N ASP A 446 -7.23 -4.74 -21.70
CA ASP A 446 -8.61 -5.24 -21.78
C ASP A 446 -9.46 -4.82 -20.57
N ILE A 447 -8.88 -4.94 -19.36
CA ILE A 447 -9.54 -4.49 -18.11
C ILE A 447 -9.79 -2.98 -18.17
N GLY A 448 -8.79 -2.22 -18.58
CA GLY A 448 -8.87 -0.75 -18.66
C GLY A 448 -9.97 -0.28 -19.60
N LEU A 449 -10.03 -0.88 -20.79
CA LEU A 449 -11.03 -0.57 -21.80
C LEU A 449 -12.45 -0.97 -21.34
N THR A 450 -12.60 -2.14 -20.72
CA THR A 450 -13.89 -2.62 -20.19
C THR A 450 -14.45 -1.66 -19.13
N VAL A 451 -13.60 -1.24 -18.18
CA VAL A 451 -13.99 -0.28 -17.13
C VAL A 451 -14.37 1.07 -17.73
N PHE A 452 -13.61 1.56 -18.71
CA PHE A 452 -13.92 2.81 -19.40
C PHE A 452 -15.31 2.74 -20.09
N LYS A 453 -15.57 1.69 -20.86
CA LYS A 453 -16.85 1.48 -21.55
C LYS A 453 -18.02 1.44 -20.55
N ALA A 454 -17.88 0.68 -19.46
CA ALA A 454 -18.90 0.59 -18.42
C ALA A 454 -19.23 1.98 -17.83
N LEU A 455 -18.22 2.81 -17.57
CA LEU A 455 -18.42 4.14 -17.00
C LEU A 455 -19.01 5.15 -17.99
N ILE A 456 -18.68 5.04 -19.28
CA ILE A 456 -19.33 5.85 -20.32
C ILE A 456 -20.82 5.50 -20.41
N VAL A 457 -21.16 4.21 -20.44
CA VAL A 457 -22.57 3.77 -20.47
C VAL A 457 -23.30 4.19 -19.19
N LEU A 458 -22.69 4.05 -18.02
CA LEU A 458 -23.27 4.47 -16.74
C LEU A 458 -23.49 5.98 -16.64
N SER A 459 -22.60 6.79 -17.24
CA SER A 459 -22.66 8.26 -17.15
C SER A 459 -23.49 8.91 -18.24
N THR A 460 -23.54 8.33 -19.44
CA THR A 460 -24.21 8.92 -20.62
C THR A 460 -25.43 8.14 -21.09
N GLY A 461 -25.64 6.91 -20.61
CA GLY A 461 -26.70 6.01 -21.08
C GLY A 461 -26.49 5.49 -22.50
N ARG A 462 -25.33 5.75 -23.13
CA ARG A 462 -25.03 5.39 -24.53
C ARG A 462 -23.63 4.81 -24.66
N PHE A 463 -23.39 4.03 -25.70
CA PHE A 463 -22.05 3.62 -26.10
C PHE A 463 -21.27 4.82 -26.66
N LEU A 464 -19.94 4.79 -26.54
CA LEU A 464 -19.07 5.93 -26.87
C LEU A 464 -19.30 6.42 -28.31
N CYS A 465 -19.47 5.51 -29.26
CA CYS A 465 -19.71 5.82 -30.67
C CYS A 465 -20.99 6.65 -30.93
N HIS A 466 -21.99 6.60 -30.04
CA HIS A 466 -23.26 7.32 -30.16
C HIS A 466 -23.29 8.66 -29.40
N VAL A 467 -22.16 9.03 -28.78
CA VAL A 467 -22.00 10.32 -28.09
C VAL A 467 -21.48 11.37 -29.10
N PRO A 468 -21.95 12.63 -29.06
CA PRO A 468 -21.45 13.70 -29.94
C PRO A 468 -19.93 13.91 -29.84
N LEU A 469 -19.28 14.23 -30.95
CA LEU A 469 -17.81 14.33 -31.06
C LEU A 469 -17.16 15.20 -29.97
N ALA A 470 -17.71 16.38 -29.68
CA ALA A 470 -17.19 17.27 -28.65
C ALA A 470 -17.25 16.65 -27.23
N GLN A 471 -18.31 15.90 -26.91
CA GLN A 471 -18.44 15.20 -25.64
C GLN A 471 -17.53 13.97 -25.57
N ARG A 472 -17.38 13.22 -26.68
CA ARG A 472 -16.40 12.12 -26.77
C ARG A 472 -14.99 12.61 -26.46
N ARG A 473 -14.58 13.73 -27.05
CA ARG A 473 -13.27 14.36 -26.79
C ARG A 473 -13.08 14.67 -25.32
N ASN A 474 -14.04 15.36 -24.71
CA ASN A 474 -13.97 15.71 -23.28
C ASN A 474 -13.90 14.47 -22.36
N LEU A 475 -14.64 13.41 -22.68
CA LEU A 475 -14.64 12.17 -21.90
C LEU A 475 -13.32 11.40 -22.04
N VAL A 476 -12.80 11.28 -23.26
CA VAL A 476 -11.50 10.64 -23.51
C VAL A 476 -10.36 11.46 -22.90
N ASP A 477 -10.39 12.79 -23.04
CA ASP A 477 -9.38 13.67 -22.45
C ASP A 477 -9.42 13.62 -20.92
N ALA A 478 -10.62 13.63 -20.33
CA ALA A 478 -10.78 13.47 -18.88
C ALA A 478 -10.28 12.10 -18.39
N TRP A 479 -10.38 11.05 -19.20
CA TRP A 479 -9.95 9.70 -18.81
C TRP A 479 -8.46 9.45 -19.06
N ALA A 480 -7.96 9.81 -20.24
CA ALA A 480 -6.59 9.62 -20.70
C ALA A 480 -5.61 10.64 -20.11
N PHE A 481 -6.07 11.89 -19.89
CA PHE A 481 -5.24 13.01 -19.44
C PHE A 481 -5.76 13.71 -18.17
N GLY A 482 -6.90 13.30 -17.63
CA GLY A 482 -7.46 13.91 -16.43
C GLY A 482 -6.60 13.75 -15.18
N LYS A 483 -7.06 14.39 -14.10
CA LYS A 483 -6.31 14.51 -12.84
C LYS A 483 -6.16 13.17 -12.09
N ILE A 484 -6.98 12.18 -12.42
CA ILE A 484 -6.98 10.87 -11.75
C ILE A 484 -5.92 9.97 -12.39
N SER A 485 -4.94 9.56 -11.61
CA SER A 485 -3.75 8.88 -12.15
C SER A 485 -4.00 7.44 -12.61
N LEU A 486 -4.99 6.77 -12.00
CA LEU A 486 -5.35 5.39 -12.28
C LEU A 486 -5.91 5.27 -13.71
N THR A 487 -6.77 6.20 -14.11
CA THR A 487 -7.35 6.26 -15.46
C THR A 487 -6.27 6.48 -16.51
N ARG A 488 -5.29 7.36 -16.24
CA ARG A 488 -4.14 7.60 -17.13
C ARG A 488 -3.24 6.40 -17.36
N LYS A 489 -3.21 5.42 -16.44
CA LYS A 489 -2.35 4.22 -16.54
C LYS A 489 -2.93 3.10 -17.37
N PHE A 490 -4.23 2.85 -17.22
CA PHE A 490 -4.95 1.94 -18.11
C PHE A 490 -4.87 2.40 -19.58
N MET A 491 -4.70 3.70 -19.79
CA MET A 491 -4.70 4.35 -21.11
C MET A 491 -3.30 4.71 -21.63
N LYS A 492 -2.23 4.51 -20.85
CA LYS A 492 -0.86 4.88 -21.27
C LYS A 492 -0.43 4.25 -22.61
N PRO A 493 -0.81 3.00 -22.94
CA PRO A 493 -0.50 2.42 -24.26
C PRO A 493 -1.33 3.00 -25.42
N ILE A 494 -2.37 3.79 -25.15
CA ILE A 494 -3.49 4.02 -26.07
C ILE A 494 -3.84 5.52 -26.17
N ARG A 495 -2.97 6.42 -25.71
CA ARG A 495 -3.28 7.85 -25.49
C ARG A 495 -3.79 8.64 -26.71
N SER A 496 -3.85 8.04 -27.91
CA SER A 496 -4.49 8.65 -29.06
C SER A 496 -6.01 8.42 -29.05
N LEU A 497 -6.74 9.53 -29.24
CA LEU A 497 -8.21 9.57 -29.35
C LEU A 497 -8.74 8.67 -30.49
N ALA A 498 -7.91 8.44 -31.53
CA ALA A 498 -8.21 7.59 -32.67
C ALA A 498 -8.31 6.10 -32.30
N LEU A 499 -7.41 5.58 -31.46
CA LEU A 499 -7.39 4.14 -31.12
C LEU A 499 -8.68 3.70 -30.41
N PHE A 500 -9.29 4.56 -29.59
CA PHE A 500 -10.54 4.24 -28.87
C PHE A 500 -11.78 4.24 -29.74
N TYR A 501 -11.89 5.21 -30.64
CA TYR A 501 -13.03 5.28 -31.55
C TYR A 501 -13.04 4.07 -32.49
N TYR A 502 -11.86 3.69 -33.02
CA TYR A 502 -11.72 2.49 -33.85
C TYR A 502 -12.07 1.21 -33.08
N TYR A 503 -11.66 1.07 -31.81
CA TYR A 503 -11.96 -0.14 -31.03
C TYR A 503 -13.44 -0.36 -30.71
N ASP A 504 -14.24 0.71 -30.67
CA ASP A 504 -15.68 0.63 -30.43
C ASP A 504 -16.50 0.64 -31.74
N HIS A 505 -15.82 0.73 -32.88
CA HIS A 505 -16.48 0.69 -34.19
C HIS A 505 -16.93 -0.75 -34.52
N PRO A 506 -18.18 -0.96 -35.00
CA PRO A 506 -18.72 -2.30 -35.25
C PRO A 506 -17.86 -3.16 -36.18
N ALA A 507 -17.26 -2.56 -37.22
CA ALA A 507 -16.39 -3.27 -38.16
C ALA A 507 -15.11 -3.82 -37.51
N VAL A 508 -14.57 -3.14 -36.49
CA VAL A 508 -13.35 -3.56 -35.79
C VAL A 508 -13.66 -4.66 -34.79
N GLN A 509 -14.78 -4.56 -34.09
CA GLN A 509 -15.24 -5.65 -33.20
C GLN A 509 -15.52 -6.93 -33.99
N ALA A 510 -16.19 -6.83 -35.15
CA ALA A 510 -16.39 -7.99 -36.02
C ALA A 510 -15.07 -8.64 -36.49
N LEU A 511 -14.00 -7.85 -36.64
CA LEU A 511 -12.68 -8.33 -37.06
C LEU A 511 -11.91 -8.98 -35.89
N LEU A 512 -11.98 -8.39 -34.70
CA LEU A 512 -11.46 -8.95 -33.45
C LEU A 512 -12.14 -10.28 -33.09
N ASP A 513 -13.47 -10.35 -33.24
CA ASP A 513 -14.25 -11.56 -33.00
C ASP A 513 -13.82 -12.67 -33.97
N LYS A 514 -13.67 -12.36 -35.27
CA LYS A 514 -13.15 -13.31 -36.27
C LYS A 514 -11.73 -13.79 -35.97
N LEU A 515 -10.85 -12.92 -35.50
CA LEU A 515 -9.47 -13.30 -35.15
C LEU A 515 -9.41 -14.13 -33.87
N SER A 516 -10.27 -13.86 -32.89
CA SER A 516 -10.39 -14.70 -31.69
C SER A 516 -10.89 -16.11 -32.03
N MET A 517 -11.82 -16.23 -32.98
CA MET A 517 -12.31 -17.53 -33.50
C MET A 517 -11.24 -18.30 -34.29
N ASN A 518 -10.33 -17.62 -34.99
CA ASN A 518 -9.21 -18.26 -35.70
C ASN A 518 -8.10 -18.75 -34.77
N SER A 519 -8.01 -18.22 -33.53
CA SER A 519 -7.04 -18.70 -32.53
C SER A 519 -7.37 -20.10 -31.98
N ASP A 520 -8.57 -20.63 -32.26
CA ASP A 520 -9.02 -21.99 -31.96
C ASP A 520 -8.73 -23.02 -33.10
N GLY A 521 -7.90 -22.67 -34.09
CA GLY A 521 -7.21 -23.65 -34.92
C GLY A 521 -7.90 -24.08 -36.23
N ALA A 522 -8.42 -23.13 -37.01
CA ALA A 522 -8.77 -23.38 -38.42
C ALA A 522 -8.19 -22.27 -39.34
N PRO A 523 -7.62 -22.61 -40.52
CA PRO A 523 -7.13 -21.62 -41.46
C PRO A 523 -8.29 -20.90 -42.16
N CYS A 524 -8.25 -19.56 -42.20
CA CYS A 524 -9.27 -18.74 -42.83
C CYS A 524 -9.05 -18.67 -44.36
N PRO A 525 -10.09 -18.84 -45.20
CA PRO A 525 -9.98 -18.61 -46.63
C PRO A 525 -9.90 -17.10 -46.94
N GLU A 526 -9.20 -16.76 -48.02
CA GLU A 526 -9.12 -15.38 -48.55
C GLU A 526 -10.51 -14.82 -48.80
N VAL A 527 -10.76 -13.60 -48.31
CA VAL A 527 -12.00 -12.86 -48.57
C VAL A 527 -11.79 -11.99 -49.80
N SER A 528 -12.39 -12.39 -50.92
CA SER A 528 -12.60 -11.56 -52.10
C SER A 528 -13.82 -10.64 -51.92
N VAL A 529 -13.62 -9.39 -52.36
CA VAL A 529 -14.51 -8.22 -52.47
C VAL A 529 -14.73 -7.45 -51.17
#